data_AF-A0A956HL96-F1
#
_entry.id   AF-A0A956HL96-F1
#
_cell.length_a   1.000
_cell.length_b   1.000
_cell.length_c   1.000
_cell.angle_alpha   90.00
_cell.angle_beta   90.00
_cell.angle_gamma   90.00
#
_symmetry.space_group_name_H-M   'P 1'
#
loop_
_entity.id
_entity.type
_entity.pdbx_description
1 polymer ?
#
loop_
_entity_poly.entity_id
_entity_poly.type
_entity_poly.pdbx_seq_one_letter_code
_entity_poly.pdbx_strand_id
1 'polypeptide(L)'
;DAASLPGRAAWIPAITVAVVGTITGLVVLVTGASNHELAGEKLFLPLTHLERTGAVPSEHGQAFVLPEDTRLEENHAYDMVMLANPRGHKLGKIIAGDNTVLLPVWGITEGASTVYLRHNDPAKAHPSFDLEIPCTAKTIERGGIKWLELRPVDPETDLAKLARVRNLDGPYVRLGDFPLRGLVMRSLGTRAGSEPVEHLSMVEGARDPDAPDNPTLRTIVTLGFAGPYVAGDEAPWAIVGAEGYAPELGALVHLRLSSPARGLELGYLNDYDKLSLPPWEFLAGAQTVILRHKEDPARDLRVPVQHEVKAGRLQFSSAVEGFAFKDLAKLESYEDRPYLLAPPYRFTAEVHGDTRLPAQFAGRRALIPSESYRDLSLRPEGLYRANPRDVLQSDMVGPVVDHDGAGVVASALARRLPRPVNLLLGVTGLVLAAGTIACWTRHGARAGAELLVNRSWLRIGVGLLLLGLLVVAVDLPLERLLGPADTAITAVLVLHALILVLLTPRLARQASK
;
A
#
# COMPACT_ATOMS: atom_id res chain seq x y z
N ASP A 1 -32.52 1.12 -62.88
CA ASP A 1 -32.04 0.41 -61.67
C ASP A 1 -30.53 0.53 -61.50
N ALA A 2 -30.12 1.51 -60.71
CA ALA A 2 -28.80 1.54 -60.08
C ALA A 2 -28.94 2.41 -58.83
N ALA A 3 -29.00 1.75 -57.67
CA ALA A 3 -29.20 2.36 -56.37
C ALA A 3 -28.07 3.37 -56.09
N SER A 4 -28.45 4.64 -55.90
CA SER A 4 -27.58 5.68 -55.40
C SER A 4 -27.14 5.34 -53.98
N LEU A 5 -25.86 5.00 -53.80
CA LEU A 5 -25.22 4.91 -52.50
C LEU A 5 -25.40 6.25 -51.75
N PRO A 6 -25.87 6.24 -50.49
CA PRO A 6 -26.07 7.49 -49.75
C PRO A 6 -24.73 8.20 -49.56
N GLY A 7 -24.72 9.48 -49.95
CA GLY A 7 -23.55 10.33 -50.04
C GLY A 7 -22.78 10.45 -48.73
N ARG A 8 -21.50 10.82 -48.86
CA ARG A 8 -20.51 11.06 -47.81
C ARG A 8 -20.98 11.94 -46.63
N ALA A 9 -22.10 12.65 -46.76
CA ALA A 9 -22.73 13.47 -45.71
C ALA A 9 -23.53 12.66 -44.66
N ALA A 10 -23.98 11.44 -44.96
CA ALA A 10 -24.77 10.62 -44.03
C ALA A 10 -23.93 9.92 -42.93
N TRP A 11 -22.62 9.83 -43.13
CA TRP A 11 -21.72 9.10 -42.24
C TRP A 11 -21.31 9.92 -41.02
N ILE A 12 -21.22 11.24 -41.14
CA ILE A 12 -20.81 12.15 -40.05
C ILE A 12 -21.78 12.07 -38.86
N PRO A 13 -23.11 12.25 -39.02
CA PRO A 13 -24.04 12.13 -37.89
C PRO A 13 -24.09 10.70 -37.33
N ALA A 14 -23.94 9.67 -38.15
CA ALA A 14 -23.88 8.28 -37.68
C ALA A 14 -22.63 8.01 -36.83
N ILE A 15 -21.47 8.56 -37.23
CA ILE A 15 -20.22 8.48 -36.46
C ILE A 15 -20.33 9.31 -35.17
N THR A 16 -20.93 10.50 -35.20
CA THR A 16 -21.12 11.33 -34.01
C THR A 16 -22.06 10.65 -33.01
N VAL A 17 -23.17 10.05 -33.47
CA VAL A 17 -24.10 9.29 -32.61
C VAL A 17 -23.44 8.02 -32.08
N ALA A 18 -22.61 7.33 -32.88
CA ALA A 18 -21.84 6.18 -32.40
C ALA A 18 -20.80 6.59 -31.36
N VAL A 19 -20.08 7.70 -31.56
CA VAL A 19 -19.07 8.22 -30.62
C VAL A 19 -19.75 8.70 -29.34
N VAL A 20 -20.83 9.46 -29.42
CA VAL A 20 -21.60 9.93 -28.25
C VAL A 20 -22.24 8.75 -27.52
N GLY A 21 -22.82 7.77 -28.22
CA GLY A 21 -23.37 6.56 -27.62
C GLY A 21 -22.30 5.70 -26.94
N THR A 22 -21.11 5.62 -27.52
CA THR A 22 -19.96 4.89 -26.95
C THR A 22 -19.40 5.62 -25.73
N ILE A 23 -19.25 6.95 -25.79
CA ILE A 23 -18.80 7.79 -24.66
C ILE A 23 -19.84 7.77 -23.53
N THR A 24 -21.13 7.90 -23.84
CA THR A 24 -22.20 7.88 -22.83
C THR A 24 -22.34 6.48 -22.21
N GLY A 25 -22.20 5.42 -23.01
CA GLY A 25 -22.12 4.04 -22.52
C GLY A 25 -20.90 3.81 -21.63
N LEU A 26 -19.73 4.34 -22.01
CA LEU A 26 -18.51 4.33 -21.19
C LEU A 26 -18.67 5.13 -19.90
N VAL A 27 -19.30 6.30 -19.92
CA VAL A 27 -19.55 7.14 -18.73
C VAL A 27 -20.53 6.47 -17.78
N VAL A 28 -21.59 5.84 -18.28
CA VAL A 28 -22.55 5.06 -17.48
C VAL A 28 -21.90 3.78 -16.93
N LEU A 29 -21.01 3.14 -17.69
CA LEU A 29 -20.21 2.00 -17.22
C LEU A 29 -19.18 2.42 -16.17
N VAL A 30 -18.48 3.55 -16.34
CA VAL A 30 -17.50 4.10 -15.40
C VAL A 30 -18.16 4.55 -14.10
N THR A 31 -19.31 5.23 -14.17
CA THR A 31 -20.07 5.66 -12.98
C THR A 31 -20.75 4.49 -12.26
N GLY A 32 -21.12 3.42 -12.96
CA GLY A 32 -21.63 2.17 -12.38
C GLY A 32 -20.57 1.13 -11.99
N ALA A 33 -19.28 1.39 -12.25
CA ALA A 33 -18.13 0.52 -11.99
C ALA A 33 -17.16 1.08 -10.94
N SER A 34 -17.60 2.05 -10.12
CA SER A 34 -16.87 2.51 -8.94
C SER A 34 -16.73 1.46 -7.83
N ASN A 35 -17.10 0.20 -8.09
CA ASN A 35 -16.66 -0.94 -7.29
C ASN A 35 -15.20 -1.23 -7.64
N HIS A 36 -14.30 -0.46 -7.02
CA HIS A 36 -12.88 -0.79 -7.02
C HIS A 36 -12.71 -2.23 -6.55
N GLU A 37 -11.96 -3.02 -7.32
CA GLU A 37 -11.64 -4.40 -6.93
C GLU A 37 -10.84 -4.35 -5.64
N LEU A 38 -11.48 -4.77 -4.55
CA LEU A 38 -10.77 -4.95 -3.29
C LEU A 38 -9.72 -6.02 -3.55
N ALA A 39 -8.45 -5.64 -3.51
CA ALA A 39 -7.36 -6.57 -3.72
C ALA A 39 -7.05 -7.29 -2.41
N GLY A 40 -7.20 -6.62 -1.28
CA GLY A 40 -6.96 -7.20 0.03
C GLY A 40 -7.79 -6.57 1.14
N GLU A 41 -7.86 -7.25 2.26
CA GLU A 41 -8.37 -6.70 3.51
C GLU A 41 -7.32 -5.77 4.14
N LYS A 42 -7.78 -4.83 4.98
CA LYS A 42 -6.90 -4.13 5.94
C LYS A 42 -6.42 -5.04 7.08
N LEU A 43 -6.28 -6.33 6.82
CA LEU A 43 -5.75 -7.30 7.76
C LEU A 43 -4.28 -7.49 7.43
N PHE A 44 -3.46 -6.82 8.24
CA PHE A 44 -2.02 -6.90 8.19
C PHE A 44 -1.59 -8.03 9.09
N LEU A 45 -1.23 -9.15 8.49
CA LEU A 45 -0.73 -10.27 9.24
C LEU A 45 0.79 -10.26 9.07
N PRO A 46 1.58 -10.27 10.18
CA PRO A 46 2.89 -10.91 10.05
C PRO A 46 2.55 -12.27 9.47
N LEU A 47 3.27 -12.70 8.42
CA LEU A 47 3.07 -14.05 7.91
C LEU A 47 3.08 -14.97 9.12
N THR A 48 1.89 -15.45 9.46
CA THR A 48 1.65 -16.03 10.76
C THR A 48 1.93 -17.48 10.55
N HIS A 49 3.21 -17.76 10.40
CA HIS A 49 3.74 -18.83 11.20
C HIS A 49 4.57 -18.18 12.30
N LEU A 50 3.92 -18.00 13.45
CA LEU A 50 4.43 -18.70 14.62
C LEU A 50 4.62 -20.15 14.15
N GLU A 51 5.79 -20.51 13.64
CA GLU A 51 6.17 -21.91 13.48
C GLU A 51 6.35 -22.50 14.87
N ARG A 52 5.26 -22.59 15.64
CA ARG A 52 5.10 -23.73 16.53
C ARG A 52 4.71 -24.96 15.72
N THR A 53 4.06 -24.77 14.56
CA THR A 53 3.84 -25.80 13.54
C THR A 53 5.10 -26.00 12.73
N GLY A 54 6.05 -26.73 13.30
CA GLY A 54 7.35 -27.01 12.68
C GLY A 54 8.42 -27.17 13.76
N ALA A 55 8.33 -26.38 14.82
CA ALA A 55 9.12 -26.54 16.03
C ALA A 55 8.81 -27.88 16.72
N VAL A 56 9.55 -28.93 16.38
CA VAL A 56 9.47 -30.26 16.96
C VAL A 56 10.66 -30.53 17.89
N PRO A 57 10.46 -31.25 19.01
CA PRO A 57 11.58 -31.78 19.77
C PRO A 57 12.46 -32.64 18.88
N SER A 58 13.77 -32.52 19.00
CA SER A 58 14.74 -33.37 18.28
C SER A 58 15.83 -33.85 19.25
N GLU A 59 16.64 -34.82 18.81
CA GLU A 59 17.84 -35.25 19.55
C GLU A 59 18.84 -34.10 19.74
N HIS A 60 18.72 -33.04 18.93
CA HIS A 60 19.51 -31.81 19.01
C HIS A 60 18.79 -30.68 19.78
N GLY A 61 17.73 -31.00 20.52
CA GLY A 61 16.94 -30.06 21.31
C GLY A 61 15.67 -29.60 20.61
N GLN A 62 15.78 -28.57 19.76
CA GLN A 62 14.66 -28.00 19.01
C GLN A 62 14.98 -28.02 17.51
N ALA A 63 14.08 -28.55 16.71
CA ALA A 63 14.16 -28.54 15.24
C ALA A 63 12.95 -27.83 14.63
N PHE A 64 13.11 -27.29 13.43
CA PHE A 64 12.06 -26.75 12.59
C PHE A 64 11.91 -27.60 11.33
N VAL A 65 10.76 -28.25 11.16
CA VAL A 65 10.43 -28.98 9.94
C VAL A 65 10.40 -28.03 8.75
N LEU A 66 11.22 -28.29 7.74
CA LEU A 66 11.26 -27.51 6.52
C LEU A 66 10.17 -27.96 5.53
N PRO A 67 9.68 -27.07 4.66
CA PRO A 67 8.77 -27.42 3.58
C PRO A 67 9.40 -28.42 2.58
N GLU A 68 8.58 -29.24 1.93
CA GLU A 68 9.04 -30.17 0.88
C GLU A 68 9.68 -29.44 -0.32
N ASP A 69 9.28 -28.19 -0.58
CA ASP A 69 9.78 -27.34 -1.66
C ASP A 69 10.90 -26.37 -1.23
N THR A 70 11.54 -26.63 -0.09
CA THR A 70 12.64 -25.79 0.40
C THR A 70 13.81 -25.73 -0.59
N ARG A 71 14.40 -24.55 -0.73
CA ARG A 71 15.65 -24.34 -1.50
C ARG A 71 16.90 -24.60 -0.65
N LEU A 72 16.73 -24.88 0.64
CA LEU A 72 17.85 -25.14 1.55
C LEU A 72 18.36 -26.57 1.35
N GLU A 73 19.68 -26.70 1.26
CA GLU A 73 20.33 -27.97 0.97
C GLU A 73 20.65 -28.74 2.26
N GLU A 74 20.49 -30.05 2.20
CA GLU A 74 20.86 -30.95 3.29
C GLU A 74 22.36 -30.80 3.64
N ASN A 75 22.69 -30.91 4.92
CA ASN A 75 24.03 -30.78 5.49
C ASN A 75 24.70 -29.42 5.28
N HIS A 76 23.94 -28.39 4.89
CA HIS A 76 24.41 -27.01 4.81
C HIS A 76 23.97 -26.20 6.02
N ALA A 77 24.88 -25.32 6.46
CA ALA A 77 24.62 -24.36 7.52
C ALA A 77 24.37 -22.99 6.92
N TYR A 78 23.29 -22.35 7.33
CA TYR A 78 22.90 -21.02 6.87
C TYR A 78 22.91 -20.06 8.05
N ASP A 79 23.38 -18.84 7.82
CA ASP A 79 23.15 -17.76 8.77
C ASP A 79 21.65 -17.45 8.73
N MET A 80 21.03 -17.42 9.90
CA MET A 80 19.60 -17.23 10.05
C MET A 80 19.32 -16.25 11.19
N VAL A 81 18.11 -15.70 11.20
CA VAL A 81 17.63 -14.79 12.22
C VAL A 81 16.23 -15.18 12.65
N MET A 82 15.98 -15.14 13.96
CA MET A 82 14.63 -15.11 14.51
C MET A 82 14.34 -13.68 14.95
N LEU A 83 13.23 -13.13 14.45
CA LEU A 83 12.87 -11.74 14.66
C LEU A 83 12.18 -11.56 16.02
N ALA A 84 12.61 -10.54 16.74
CA ALA A 84 11.96 -10.11 17.96
C ALA A 84 10.62 -9.44 17.66
N ASN A 85 9.68 -9.57 18.57
CA ASN A 85 8.43 -8.85 18.54
C ASN A 85 8.70 -7.36 18.83
N PRO A 86 8.29 -6.44 17.94
CA PRO A 86 8.52 -5.00 18.15
C PRO A 86 7.81 -4.46 19.39
N ARG A 87 6.74 -5.14 19.87
CA ARG A 87 6.02 -4.82 21.11
C ARG A 87 6.67 -5.44 22.37
N GLY A 88 7.80 -6.12 22.21
CA GLY A 88 8.55 -6.80 23.27
C GLY A 88 8.09 -8.23 23.59
N HIS A 89 8.92 -8.93 24.36
CA HIS A 89 8.70 -10.30 24.83
C HIS A 89 8.50 -10.35 26.33
N LYS A 90 7.68 -11.29 26.80
CA LYS A 90 7.45 -11.50 28.23
C LYS A 90 8.68 -12.17 28.84
N LEU A 91 9.63 -11.36 29.28
CA LEU A 91 10.91 -11.80 29.85
C LEU A 91 11.19 -11.00 31.13
N GLY A 92 11.60 -11.70 32.17
CA GLY A 92 11.82 -11.11 33.49
C GLY A 92 10.53 -10.97 34.32
N LYS A 93 10.68 -10.33 35.48
CA LYS A 93 9.58 -10.03 36.41
C LYS A 93 9.81 -8.64 37.02
N ILE A 94 8.73 -7.92 37.27
CA ILE A 94 8.76 -6.67 38.03
C ILE A 94 9.04 -7.01 39.51
N ILE A 95 10.12 -6.46 40.05
CA ILE A 95 10.46 -6.54 41.47
C ILE A 95 9.88 -5.29 42.14
N ALA A 96 8.66 -5.43 42.68
CA ALA A 96 7.89 -4.30 43.19
C ALA A 96 8.63 -3.48 44.27
N GLY A 97 9.43 -4.12 45.12
CA GLY A 97 10.19 -3.42 46.17
C GLY A 97 11.30 -2.50 45.65
N ASP A 98 11.91 -2.86 44.51
CA ASP A 98 13.02 -2.12 43.91
C ASP A 98 12.58 -1.28 42.69
N ASN A 99 11.31 -1.43 42.26
CA ASN A 99 10.75 -0.91 41.01
C ASN A 99 11.62 -1.19 39.78
N THR A 100 12.12 -2.43 39.68
CA THR A 100 13.04 -2.86 38.62
C THR A 100 12.52 -4.07 37.87
N VAL A 101 13.04 -4.28 36.65
CA VAL A 101 12.91 -5.54 35.91
C VAL A 101 14.29 -6.14 35.74
N LEU A 102 14.48 -7.39 36.19
CA LEU A 102 15.73 -8.12 35.99
C LEU A 102 15.64 -9.05 34.80
N LEU A 103 16.65 -9.00 33.94
CA LEU A 103 16.80 -9.83 32.76
C LEU A 103 18.14 -10.58 32.82
N PRO A 104 18.21 -11.80 32.29
CA PRO A 104 19.49 -12.45 32.07
C PRO A 104 20.34 -11.63 31.09
N VAL A 105 21.65 -11.61 31.29
CA VAL A 105 22.57 -10.91 30.38
C VAL A 105 22.81 -11.79 29.15
N TRP A 106 22.04 -11.53 28.09
CA TRP A 106 22.19 -12.17 26.79
C TRP A 106 22.51 -11.14 25.70
N GLY A 107 23.10 -11.58 24.58
CA GLY A 107 23.30 -10.72 23.41
C GLY A 107 22.01 -10.06 22.93
N ILE A 108 20.89 -10.79 22.89
CA ILE A 108 19.57 -10.22 22.52
C ILE A 108 19.00 -9.21 23.52
N THR A 109 19.55 -9.13 24.74
CA THR A 109 19.15 -8.13 25.75
C THR A 109 20.06 -6.90 25.72
N GLU A 110 21.15 -6.94 24.95
CA GLU A 110 22.07 -5.82 24.78
C GLU A 110 21.36 -4.67 24.05
N GLY A 111 21.18 -3.54 24.74
CA GLY A 111 20.41 -2.40 24.24
C GLY A 111 18.93 -2.36 24.65
N ALA A 112 18.45 -3.35 25.43
CA ALA A 112 17.12 -3.28 26.02
C ALA A 112 17.00 -2.02 26.91
N SER A 113 16.09 -1.13 26.54
CA SER A 113 15.93 0.20 27.17
C SER A 113 14.46 0.57 27.37
N THR A 114 13.54 -0.38 27.15
CA THR A 114 12.11 -0.10 27.15
C THR A 114 11.34 -1.28 27.69
N VAL A 115 10.40 -0.99 28.59
CA VAL A 115 9.42 -1.94 29.12
C VAL A 115 8.03 -1.53 28.63
N TYR A 116 7.29 -2.48 28.08
CA TYR A 116 5.90 -2.34 27.68
C TYR A 116 4.99 -3.02 28.70
N LEU A 117 3.89 -2.36 29.04
CA LEU A 117 2.74 -2.95 29.73
C LEU A 117 1.56 -2.97 28.77
N ARG A 118 0.90 -4.12 28.64
CA ARG A 118 -0.19 -4.36 27.68
C ARG A 118 -1.51 -4.49 28.39
N HIS A 119 -2.63 -4.19 27.76
CA HIS A 119 -3.93 -4.41 28.40
C HIS A 119 -4.19 -5.91 28.64
N ASN A 120 -4.69 -6.30 29.82
CA ASN A 120 -4.98 -7.72 30.15
C ASN A 120 -6.09 -8.33 29.28
N ASP A 121 -7.04 -7.52 28.84
CA ASP A 121 -8.12 -7.92 27.90
C ASP A 121 -7.58 -8.02 26.46
N PRO A 122 -7.57 -9.22 25.83
CA PRO A 122 -7.07 -9.43 24.48
C PRO A 122 -7.79 -8.58 23.42
N ALA A 123 -9.08 -8.27 23.61
CA ALA A 123 -9.85 -7.46 22.67
C ALA A 123 -9.41 -5.97 22.66
N LYS A 124 -8.72 -5.53 23.73
CA LYS A 124 -8.23 -4.16 23.91
C LYS A 124 -6.70 -4.06 23.84
N ALA A 125 -6.01 -5.18 23.68
CA ALA A 125 -4.54 -5.27 23.58
C ALA A 125 -4.01 -4.79 22.20
N HIS A 126 -4.51 -3.66 21.73
CA HIS A 126 -4.06 -3.00 20.49
C HIS A 126 -2.73 -2.27 20.74
N PRO A 127 -1.79 -2.25 19.77
CA PRO A 127 -0.48 -1.60 19.94
C PRO A 127 -0.57 -0.11 20.37
N SER A 128 -1.62 0.59 19.96
CA SER A 128 -1.85 1.99 20.32
C SER A 128 -2.21 2.22 21.80
N PHE A 129 -2.55 1.18 22.54
CA PHE A 129 -2.89 1.25 23.98
C PHE A 129 -1.79 0.67 24.87
N ASP A 130 -0.70 0.18 24.29
CA ASP A 130 0.44 -0.29 25.06
C ASP A 130 1.10 0.90 25.79
N LEU A 131 1.40 0.71 27.06
CA LEU A 131 2.14 1.70 27.82
C LEU A 131 3.63 1.45 27.63
N GLU A 132 4.29 2.33 26.88
CA GLU A 132 5.73 2.32 26.69
C GLU A 132 6.42 3.08 27.83
N ILE A 133 7.34 2.41 28.53
CA ILE A 133 8.06 2.97 29.67
C ILE A 133 9.55 2.93 29.38
N PRO A 134 10.19 4.10 29.12
CA PRO A 134 11.62 4.16 28.90
C PRO A 134 12.37 3.82 30.20
N CYS A 135 13.41 3.00 30.08
CA CYS A 135 14.20 2.49 31.18
C CYS A 135 15.70 2.71 30.94
N THR A 136 16.42 3.01 32.01
CA THR A 136 17.88 2.88 32.06
C THR A 136 18.25 1.42 32.30
N ALA A 137 19.30 0.95 31.62
CA ALA A 137 19.78 -0.41 31.74
C ALA A 137 21.16 -0.43 32.42
N LYS A 138 21.32 -1.28 33.44
CA LYS A 138 22.59 -1.44 34.15
C LYS A 138 22.85 -2.90 34.45
N THR A 139 24.03 -3.40 34.09
CA THR A 139 24.46 -4.73 34.51
C THR A 139 24.83 -4.72 35.98
N ILE A 140 24.22 -5.63 36.74
CA ILE A 140 24.47 -5.84 38.16
C ILE A 140 24.84 -7.30 38.41
N GLU A 141 25.50 -7.58 39.53
CA GLU A 141 25.78 -8.93 39.97
C GLU A 141 24.98 -9.21 41.26
N ARG A 142 24.18 -10.28 41.25
CA ARG A 142 23.41 -10.73 42.43
C ARG A 142 23.58 -12.24 42.56
N GLY A 143 24.14 -12.68 43.69
CA GLY A 143 24.36 -14.10 43.97
C GLY A 143 25.35 -14.79 43.01
N GLY A 144 26.37 -14.07 42.53
CA GLY A 144 27.36 -14.59 41.56
C GLY A 144 26.85 -14.71 40.12
N ILE A 145 25.63 -14.25 39.84
CA ILE A 145 25.02 -14.23 38.50
C ILE A 145 24.88 -12.78 38.05
N LYS A 146 25.27 -12.50 36.81
CA LYS A 146 25.09 -11.18 36.18
C LYS A 146 23.65 -11.04 35.66
N TRP A 147 23.03 -9.91 35.97
CA TRP A 147 21.70 -9.54 35.54
C TRP A 147 21.74 -8.17 34.88
N LEU A 148 20.91 -7.96 33.86
CA LEU A 148 20.60 -6.64 33.34
C LEU A 148 19.40 -6.09 34.13
N GLU A 149 19.64 -5.05 34.91
CA GLU A 149 18.61 -4.33 35.66
C GLU A 149 18.06 -3.18 34.82
N LEU A 150 16.75 -3.21 34.55
CA LEU A 150 16.02 -2.11 33.95
C LEU A 150 15.28 -1.30 35.02
N ARG A 151 15.50 0.01 35.03
CA ARG A 151 14.81 0.98 35.91
C ARG A 151 14.15 2.06 35.08
N PRO A 152 12.88 2.45 35.36
CA PRO A 152 12.25 3.58 34.70
C PRO A 152 13.15 4.82 34.74
N VAL A 153 13.23 5.56 33.64
CA VAL A 153 14.01 6.82 33.57
C VAL A 153 13.40 7.86 34.52
N ASP A 154 12.07 7.90 34.59
CA ASP A 154 11.34 8.71 35.56
C ASP A 154 11.20 7.96 36.89
N PRO A 155 11.81 8.45 37.99
CA PRO A 155 11.75 7.80 39.30
C PRO A 155 10.35 7.80 39.94
N GLU A 156 9.42 8.64 39.49
CA GLU A 156 8.03 8.65 39.98
C GLU A 156 7.17 7.54 39.34
N THR A 157 7.63 6.96 38.24
CA THR A 157 6.93 5.91 37.50
C THR A 157 7.09 4.56 38.20
N ASP A 158 6.05 4.11 38.92
CA ASP A 158 5.98 2.79 39.56
C ASP A 158 5.34 1.74 38.62
N LEU A 159 6.15 0.80 38.13
CA LEU A 159 5.75 -0.25 37.18
C LEU A 159 4.66 -1.15 37.76
N ALA A 160 4.82 -1.58 39.01
CA ALA A 160 3.90 -2.52 39.66
C ALA A 160 2.54 -1.86 39.93
N LYS A 161 2.56 -0.60 40.38
CA LYS A 161 1.35 0.20 40.59
C LYS A 161 0.63 0.46 39.27
N LEU A 162 1.35 0.83 38.20
CA LEU A 162 0.76 1.05 36.88
C LEU A 162 0.09 -0.21 36.33
N ALA A 163 0.79 -1.35 36.39
CA ALA A 163 0.24 -2.64 35.97
C ALA A 163 -1.05 -2.97 36.74
N ARG A 164 -1.06 -2.77 38.06
CA ARG A 164 -2.22 -3.06 38.91
C ARG A 164 -3.39 -2.11 38.69
N VAL A 165 -3.14 -0.80 38.70
CA VAL A 165 -4.20 0.24 38.63
C VAL A 165 -4.88 0.25 37.27
N ARG A 166 -4.12 0.02 36.19
CA ARG A 166 -4.65 0.04 34.82
C ARG A 166 -4.97 -1.35 34.26
N ASN A 167 -4.90 -2.39 35.10
CA ASN A 167 -5.15 -3.78 34.71
C ASN A 167 -4.34 -4.21 33.47
N LEU A 168 -3.02 -4.00 33.52
CA LEU A 168 -2.09 -4.29 32.43
C LEU A 168 -1.25 -5.55 32.73
N ASP A 169 -0.99 -6.37 31.71
CA ASP A 169 -0.05 -7.48 31.69
C ASP A 169 1.37 -7.00 31.39
N GLY A 170 2.37 -7.68 31.96
CA GLY A 170 3.79 -7.40 31.72
C GLY A 170 4.71 -8.00 32.79
N PRO A 171 6.01 -7.71 32.72
CA PRO A 171 6.68 -6.80 31.79
C PRO A 171 6.93 -7.45 30.41
N TYR A 172 6.76 -6.67 29.35
CA TYR A 172 7.23 -7.03 28.00
C TYR A 172 8.46 -6.18 27.67
N VAL A 173 9.59 -6.80 27.34
CA VAL A 173 10.84 -6.07 27.09
C VAL A 173 11.16 -6.11 25.60
N ARG A 174 11.58 -4.96 25.06
CA ARG A 174 12.09 -4.90 23.69
C ARG A 174 13.46 -5.57 23.63
N LEU A 175 13.53 -6.70 22.93
CA LEU A 175 14.76 -7.46 22.70
C LEU A 175 15.27 -7.20 21.28
N GLY A 176 16.55 -7.43 21.06
CA GLY A 176 17.14 -7.52 19.73
C GLY A 176 16.76 -8.84 19.05
N ASP A 177 16.94 -8.88 17.72
CA ASP A 177 16.76 -10.10 16.94
C ASP A 177 17.78 -11.17 17.37
N PHE A 178 17.38 -12.45 17.26
CA PHE A 178 18.21 -13.58 17.65
C PHE A 178 18.91 -14.16 16.42
N PRO A 179 20.22 -13.91 16.23
CA PRO A 179 20.99 -14.56 15.18
C PRO A 179 21.24 -16.03 15.56
N LEU A 180 21.14 -16.92 14.59
CA LEU A 180 21.53 -18.31 14.74
C LEU A 180 22.19 -18.84 13.46
N ARG A 181 22.98 -19.89 13.60
CA ARG A 181 23.47 -20.68 12.47
C ARG A 181 22.62 -21.93 12.35
N GLY A 182 21.71 -21.96 11.39
CA GLY A 182 20.78 -23.09 11.20
C GLY A 182 21.41 -24.18 10.34
N LEU A 183 21.52 -25.39 10.88
CA LEU A 183 21.99 -26.58 10.14
C LEU A 183 20.80 -27.37 9.60
N VAL A 184 20.80 -27.64 8.30
CA VAL A 184 19.76 -28.44 7.65
C VAL A 184 20.14 -29.91 7.64
N MET A 185 19.26 -30.78 8.08
CA MET A 185 19.47 -32.23 8.14
C MET A 185 18.18 -33.01 7.93
N ARG A 186 18.26 -34.27 7.52
CA ARG A 186 17.10 -35.17 7.55
C ARG A 186 16.73 -35.55 8.97
N SER A 187 15.43 -35.54 9.23
CA SER A 187 14.84 -36.04 10.46
C SER A 187 13.62 -36.91 10.17
N LEU A 188 13.40 -37.89 11.05
CA LEU A 188 12.19 -38.71 11.06
C LEU A 188 11.13 -38.01 11.89
N GLY A 189 9.96 -37.77 11.29
CA GLY A 189 8.84 -37.09 11.95
C GLY A 189 7.61 -37.95 11.93
N THR A 190 6.97 -38.08 13.09
CA THR A 190 5.60 -38.58 13.18
C THR A 190 4.63 -37.41 13.09
N ARG A 191 4.02 -37.22 11.93
CA ARG A 191 2.80 -36.41 11.82
C ARG A 191 1.72 -37.17 12.60
N ALA A 192 1.09 -36.54 13.59
CA ALA A 192 0.20 -37.21 14.54
C ALA A 192 -0.80 -38.16 13.84
N GLY A 193 -0.65 -39.47 14.05
CA GLY A 193 -1.49 -40.51 13.45
C GLY A 193 -1.04 -41.09 12.10
N SER A 194 0.14 -40.72 11.59
CA SER A 194 0.70 -41.16 10.30
C SER A 194 2.00 -41.95 10.50
N GLU A 195 2.36 -42.77 9.50
CA GLU A 195 3.68 -43.43 9.46
C GLU A 195 4.83 -42.39 9.53
N PRO A 196 6.01 -42.77 10.06
CA PRO A 196 7.17 -41.89 10.09
C PRO A 196 7.53 -41.45 8.67
N VAL A 197 7.52 -40.15 8.40
CA VAL A 197 7.95 -39.58 7.12
C VAL A 197 9.29 -38.87 7.33
N GLU A 198 10.28 -39.23 6.51
CA GLU A 198 11.53 -38.48 6.42
C GLU A 198 11.25 -37.10 5.83
N HIS A 199 11.75 -36.07 6.50
CA HIS A 199 11.65 -34.69 6.06
C HIS A 199 12.94 -33.95 6.39
N LEU A 200 13.20 -32.85 5.68
CA LEU A 200 14.29 -31.96 6.05
C LEU A 200 13.88 -31.11 7.24
N SER A 201 14.80 -30.90 8.17
CA SER A 201 14.63 -30.02 9.32
C SER A 201 15.83 -29.11 9.49
N MET A 202 15.59 -27.94 10.06
CA MET A 202 16.62 -27.03 10.54
C MET A 202 16.79 -27.20 12.05
N VAL A 203 18.02 -27.40 12.51
CA VAL A 203 18.40 -27.40 13.92
C VAL A 203 19.40 -26.30 14.22
N GLU A 204 19.51 -25.92 15.51
CA GLU A 204 20.57 -25.02 15.96
C GLU A 204 21.94 -25.69 15.70
N GLY A 205 22.73 -25.07 14.82
CA GLY A 205 24.10 -25.48 14.54
C GLY A 205 25.08 -25.09 15.64
N ALA A 206 26.34 -25.49 15.48
CA ALA A 206 27.39 -25.11 16.42
C ALA A 206 27.49 -23.58 16.53
N ARG A 207 27.45 -23.09 17.78
CA ARG A 207 27.66 -21.67 18.07
C ARG A 207 29.12 -21.32 17.86
N ASP A 208 29.35 -20.12 17.35
CA ASP A 208 30.67 -19.53 17.34
C ASP A 208 31.15 -19.35 18.80
N PRO A 209 32.36 -19.82 19.17
CA PRO A 209 32.92 -19.62 20.50
C PRO A 209 32.98 -18.15 20.94
N ASP A 210 33.10 -17.22 19.99
CA ASP A 210 33.21 -15.79 20.26
C ASP A 210 31.84 -15.06 20.24
N ALA A 211 30.75 -15.76 19.93
CA ALA A 211 29.42 -15.15 19.91
C ALA A 211 28.94 -14.75 21.32
N PRO A 212 28.15 -13.66 21.45
CA PRO A 212 27.53 -13.30 22.71
C PRO A 212 26.74 -14.45 23.31
N ASP A 213 26.81 -14.61 24.63
CA ASP A 213 26.02 -15.62 25.31
C ASP A 213 24.53 -15.33 25.08
N ASN A 214 23.82 -16.33 24.58
CA ASN A 214 22.47 -16.19 24.06
C ASN A 214 21.66 -17.42 24.48
N PRO A 215 20.34 -17.29 24.68
CA PRO A 215 19.53 -18.43 25.12
C PRO A 215 19.45 -19.50 24.01
N THR A 216 19.12 -20.73 24.37
CA THR A 216 18.94 -21.83 23.39
C THR A 216 17.78 -21.54 22.43
N LEU A 217 17.80 -22.15 21.25
CA LEU A 217 16.71 -22.06 20.27
C LEU A 217 15.35 -22.45 20.90
N ARG A 218 15.33 -23.47 21.77
CA ARG A 218 14.14 -23.86 22.54
C ARG A 218 13.58 -22.71 23.38
N THR A 219 14.46 -21.98 24.07
CA THR A 219 14.06 -20.82 24.89
C THR A 219 13.52 -19.70 24.01
N ILE A 220 14.16 -19.41 22.88
CA ILE A 220 13.71 -18.39 21.92
C ILE A 220 12.33 -18.70 21.35
N VAL A 221 12.09 -19.95 20.94
CA VAL A 221 10.76 -20.43 20.49
C VAL A 221 9.71 -20.27 21.59
N THR A 222 10.08 -20.57 22.84
CA THR A 222 9.19 -20.42 24.00
C THR A 222 8.83 -18.96 24.25
N LEU A 223 9.78 -18.03 24.04
CA LEU A 223 9.56 -16.59 24.14
C LEU A 223 8.72 -16.01 22.99
N GLY A 224 8.49 -16.78 21.93
CA GLY A 224 7.60 -16.40 20.83
C GLY A 224 8.26 -15.47 19.81
N PHE A 225 9.55 -15.63 19.55
CA PHE A 225 10.21 -15.03 18.39
C PHE A 225 9.65 -15.63 17.09
N ALA A 226 9.68 -14.84 16.01
CA ALA A 226 9.23 -15.28 14.69
C ALA A 226 10.42 -15.78 13.86
N GLY A 227 10.20 -16.77 12.98
CA GLY A 227 11.25 -17.38 12.15
C GLY A 227 11.41 -18.86 12.45
N PRO A 228 12.52 -19.48 12.00
CA PRO A 228 13.76 -18.88 11.46
C PRO A 228 13.65 -18.29 10.03
N TYR A 229 14.41 -17.23 9.74
CA TYR A 229 14.59 -16.66 8.40
C TYR A 229 16.06 -16.72 8.00
N VAL A 230 16.40 -16.95 6.74
CA VAL A 230 17.80 -16.84 6.28
C VAL A 230 18.27 -15.39 6.41
N ALA A 231 19.44 -15.18 7.00
CA ALA A 231 19.99 -13.86 7.26
C ALA A 231 20.21 -13.11 5.93
N GLY A 232 19.53 -11.98 5.77
CA GLY A 232 19.46 -11.26 4.50
C GLY A 232 18.04 -11.21 3.93
N ASP A 233 17.20 -12.19 4.27
CA ASP A 233 15.77 -12.22 3.98
C ASP A 233 14.99 -11.64 5.18
N GLU A 234 14.24 -10.56 4.99
CA GLU A 234 13.26 -10.11 5.99
C GLU A 234 12.05 -11.03 6.01
N ALA A 235 11.49 -11.29 7.20
CA ALA A 235 10.18 -11.92 7.33
C ALA A 235 9.15 -11.15 6.53
N PRO A 236 8.57 -11.72 5.46
CA PRO A 236 7.63 -10.98 4.66
C PRO A 236 6.34 -10.77 5.47
N TRP A 237 5.70 -9.61 5.28
CA TRP A 237 4.33 -9.40 5.74
C TRP A 237 3.39 -9.66 4.58
N ALA A 238 2.20 -10.20 4.84
CA ALA A 238 1.19 -10.34 3.80
C ALA A 238 -0.07 -9.57 4.13
N ILE A 239 -0.59 -8.91 3.11
CA ILE A 239 -1.95 -8.43 3.06
C ILE A 239 -2.81 -9.62 2.62
N VAL A 240 -3.85 -9.95 3.39
CA VAL A 240 -4.79 -11.01 3.01
C VAL A 240 -5.59 -10.55 1.80
N GLY A 241 -5.40 -11.23 0.67
CA GLY A 241 -6.13 -10.97 -0.57
C GLY A 241 -7.63 -11.15 -0.38
N ALA A 242 -8.46 -10.31 -0.97
CA ALA A 242 -9.92 -10.31 -0.78
C ALA A 242 -10.56 -11.65 -1.19
N GLU A 243 -11.71 -11.99 -0.62
CA GLU A 243 -12.44 -13.20 -1.03
C GLU A 243 -12.82 -13.13 -2.52
N GLY A 244 -12.53 -14.20 -3.27
CA GLY A 244 -12.72 -14.25 -4.72
C GLY A 244 -11.66 -13.50 -5.55
N TYR A 245 -10.77 -12.72 -4.91
CA TYR A 245 -9.61 -12.14 -5.59
C TYR A 245 -8.51 -13.20 -5.71
N ALA A 246 -8.39 -13.79 -6.90
CA ALA A 246 -7.48 -14.89 -7.18
C ALA A 246 -6.49 -14.56 -8.32
N PRO A 247 -5.63 -13.53 -8.17
CA PRO A 247 -4.54 -13.32 -9.11
C PRO A 247 -3.61 -14.54 -9.16
N GLU A 248 -2.86 -14.62 -10.26
CA GLU A 248 -1.90 -15.68 -10.53
C GLU A 248 -0.75 -15.66 -9.51
N LEU A 249 -0.31 -16.84 -9.06
CA LEU A 249 0.79 -16.97 -8.10
C LEU A 249 2.11 -16.51 -8.74
N GLY A 250 2.93 -15.77 -7.99
CA GLY A 250 4.17 -15.16 -8.46
C GLY A 250 3.96 -13.89 -9.30
N ALA A 251 2.72 -13.46 -9.54
CA ALA A 251 2.45 -12.21 -10.24
C ALA A 251 2.74 -11.00 -9.35
N LEU A 252 3.20 -9.91 -9.96
CA LEU A 252 3.25 -8.58 -9.34
C LEU A 252 1.93 -7.86 -9.59
N VAL A 253 1.26 -7.45 -8.53
CA VAL A 253 0.04 -6.65 -8.57
C VAL A 253 0.33 -5.23 -8.11
N HIS A 254 -0.17 -4.24 -8.84
CA HIS A 254 -0.11 -2.84 -8.45
C HIS A 254 -1.32 -2.50 -7.60
N LEU A 255 -1.06 -1.98 -6.40
CA LEU A 255 -2.06 -1.72 -5.38
C LEU A 255 -2.05 -0.23 -5.03
N ARG A 256 -3.24 0.27 -4.67
CA ARG A 256 -3.38 1.61 -4.11
C ARG A 256 -4.23 1.63 -2.85
N LEU A 257 -3.90 2.59 -2.00
CA LEU A 257 -4.69 3.03 -0.87
C LEU A 257 -5.16 4.45 -1.15
N SER A 258 -6.42 4.75 -0.86
CA SER A 258 -7.03 6.03 -1.17
C SER A 258 -7.53 6.72 0.10
N SER A 259 -7.41 8.04 0.17
CA SER A 259 -7.99 8.79 1.30
C SER A 259 -9.51 8.58 1.36
N PRO A 260 -10.11 8.47 2.56
CA PRO A 260 -11.56 8.48 2.69
C PRO A 260 -12.17 9.73 2.07
N ALA A 261 -13.41 9.64 1.57
CA ALA A 261 -14.09 10.77 0.95
C ALA A 261 -14.23 11.99 1.88
N ARG A 262 -14.31 11.74 3.20
CA ARG A 262 -14.38 12.78 4.25
C ARG A 262 -13.01 13.14 4.85
N GLY A 263 -11.92 12.83 4.14
CA GLY A 263 -10.55 13.11 4.56
C GLY A 263 -9.97 12.09 5.54
N LEU A 264 -8.64 12.05 5.58
CA LEU A 264 -7.78 11.21 6.40
C LEU A 264 -7.67 11.76 7.83
N GLU A 265 -7.90 10.92 8.82
CA GLU A 265 -7.62 11.18 10.23
C GLU A 265 -6.17 10.76 10.56
N LEU A 266 -5.24 11.67 10.31
CA LEU A 266 -3.82 11.46 10.58
C LEU A 266 -3.15 12.73 11.10
N GLY A 267 -2.33 12.60 12.14
CA GLY A 267 -1.58 13.70 12.74
C GLY A 267 -2.37 14.46 13.80
N TYR A 268 -1.93 15.68 14.10
CA TYR A 268 -2.56 16.56 15.10
C TYR A 268 -2.38 18.04 14.73
N LEU A 269 -3.28 18.90 15.23
CA LEU A 269 -3.13 20.35 15.13
C LEU A 269 -2.14 20.82 16.19
N ASN A 270 -1.06 21.49 15.78
CA ASN A 270 -0.03 21.99 16.69
C ASN A 270 -0.34 23.40 17.22
N ASP A 271 0.45 23.87 18.19
CA ASP A 271 0.30 25.19 18.82
C ASP A 271 0.49 26.37 17.85
N TYR A 272 1.09 26.12 16.69
CA TYR A 272 1.28 27.10 15.61
C TYR A 272 0.14 27.09 14.59
N ASP A 273 -0.98 26.46 14.91
CA ASP A 273 -2.15 26.37 14.03
C ASP A 273 -1.89 25.60 12.72
N LYS A 274 -1.02 24.59 12.78
CA LYS A 274 -0.68 23.74 11.62
C LYS A 274 -0.99 22.28 11.88
N LEU A 275 -1.63 21.63 10.91
CA LEU A 275 -1.85 20.20 10.95
C LEU A 275 -0.52 19.49 10.68
N SER A 276 -0.01 18.76 11.68
CA SER A 276 1.32 18.15 11.69
C SER A 276 1.25 16.64 11.50
N LEU A 277 1.74 16.15 10.37
CA LEU A 277 1.73 14.74 9.95
C LEU A 277 3.14 14.16 9.87
N PRO A 278 3.29 12.82 9.78
CA PRO A 278 4.53 12.20 9.35
C PRO A 278 5.01 12.78 8.01
N PRO A 279 6.33 12.94 7.78
CA PRO A 279 6.85 13.53 6.54
C PRO A 279 6.86 12.50 5.40
N TRP A 280 5.71 11.86 5.15
CA TRP A 280 5.54 10.94 4.04
C TRP A 280 5.43 11.71 2.73
N GLU A 281 6.25 11.33 1.75
CA GLU A 281 6.36 12.02 0.48
C GLU A 281 5.01 12.18 -0.24
N PHE A 282 4.20 11.12 -0.28
CA PHE A 282 2.89 11.18 -0.97
C PHE A 282 1.91 12.16 -0.31
N LEU A 283 2.04 12.42 1.00
CA LEU A 283 1.19 13.38 1.71
C LEU A 283 1.48 14.81 1.25
N ALA A 284 2.71 15.13 0.85
CA ALA A 284 3.07 16.46 0.36
C ALA A 284 2.29 16.86 -0.92
N GLY A 285 1.76 15.89 -1.67
CA GLY A 285 0.86 16.16 -2.80
C GLY A 285 -0.56 16.57 -2.40
N ALA A 286 -0.90 16.58 -1.11
CA ALA A 286 -2.22 16.98 -0.64
C ALA A 286 -2.42 18.49 -0.80
N GLN A 287 -3.57 18.87 -1.38
CA GLN A 287 -3.92 20.28 -1.65
C GLN A 287 -5.11 20.76 -0.82
N THR A 288 -5.79 19.86 -0.11
CA THR A 288 -7.06 20.16 0.54
C THR A 288 -7.18 19.43 1.86
N VAL A 289 -7.75 20.10 2.86
CA VAL A 289 -8.31 19.48 4.06
C VAL A 289 -9.83 19.59 4.04
N ILE A 290 -10.49 18.60 4.63
CA ILE A 290 -11.93 18.54 4.82
C ILE A 290 -12.25 18.94 6.25
N LEU A 291 -13.20 19.85 6.41
CA LEU A 291 -13.84 20.14 7.69
C LEU A 291 -15.17 19.40 7.71
N ARG A 292 -15.25 18.38 8.56
CA ARG A 292 -16.43 17.51 8.64
C ARG A 292 -17.56 18.25 9.34
N HIS A 293 -18.73 18.30 8.71
CA HIS A 293 -19.95 18.69 9.42
C HIS A 293 -20.39 17.52 10.30
N LYS A 294 -20.84 17.82 11.53
CA LYS A 294 -21.17 16.79 12.53
C LYS A 294 -22.30 15.84 12.08
N GLU A 295 -23.32 16.40 11.44
CA GLU A 295 -24.55 15.67 11.11
C GLU A 295 -24.77 15.39 9.61
N ASP A 296 -24.22 16.20 8.70
CA ASP A 296 -24.54 16.16 7.26
C ASP A 296 -23.27 16.19 6.39
N PRO A 297 -22.81 15.03 5.87
CA PRO A 297 -21.64 14.95 5.01
C PRO A 297 -21.70 15.80 3.74
N ALA A 298 -22.89 16.18 3.25
CA ALA A 298 -23.03 17.04 2.08
C ALA A 298 -22.59 18.49 2.37
N ARG A 299 -22.49 18.86 3.64
CA ARG A 299 -22.09 20.19 4.12
C ARG A 299 -20.63 20.28 4.55
N ASP A 300 -19.85 19.22 4.29
CA ASP A 300 -18.41 19.20 4.52
C ASP A 300 -17.74 20.33 3.73
N LEU A 301 -16.85 21.08 4.39
CA LEU A 301 -16.13 22.18 3.74
C LEU A 301 -14.76 21.70 3.25
N ARG A 302 -14.39 22.14 2.05
CA ARG A 302 -13.08 21.88 1.45
C ARG A 302 -12.23 23.13 1.57
N VAL A 303 -11.15 23.05 2.33
CA VAL A 303 -10.23 24.17 2.55
C VAL A 303 -8.91 23.88 1.84
N PRO A 304 -8.47 24.73 0.90
CA PRO A 304 -7.15 24.58 0.28
C PRO A 304 -6.04 24.78 1.30
N VAL A 305 -4.96 24.03 1.16
CA VAL A 305 -3.82 24.07 2.08
C VAL A 305 -2.49 24.18 1.33
N GLN A 306 -1.51 24.72 2.04
CA GLN A 306 -0.12 24.71 1.65
C GLN A 306 0.69 23.96 2.72
N HIS A 307 1.82 23.38 2.33
CA HIS A 307 2.64 22.58 3.23
C HIS A 307 4.08 23.07 3.32
N GLU A 308 4.72 22.75 4.43
CA GLU A 308 6.17 22.88 4.63
C GLU A 308 6.69 21.69 5.44
N VAL A 309 7.97 21.37 5.31
CA VAL A 309 8.63 20.40 6.19
C VAL A 309 9.39 21.18 7.26
N LYS A 310 9.03 20.96 8.53
CA LYS A 310 9.66 21.64 9.68
C LYS A 310 9.75 20.72 10.87
N ALA A 311 10.94 20.64 11.46
CA ALA A 311 11.27 19.77 12.59
C ALA A 311 10.92 18.28 12.32
N GLY A 312 11.29 17.79 11.12
CA GLY A 312 11.04 16.39 10.73
C GLY A 312 9.57 16.02 10.57
N ARG A 313 8.67 17.01 10.41
CA ARG A 313 7.24 16.79 10.18
C ARG A 313 6.75 17.58 8.98
N LEU A 314 5.76 17.01 8.31
CA LEU A 314 5.02 17.73 7.26
C LEU A 314 3.90 18.53 7.94
N GLN A 315 3.94 19.84 7.79
CA GLN A 315 3.01 20.77 8.42
C GLN A 315 2.16 21.46 7.36
N PHE A 316 0.84 21.40 7.52
CA PHE A 316 -0.12 22.05 6.64
C PHE A 316 -0.75 23.26 7.32
N SER A 317 -0.86 24.36 6.58
CA SER A 317 -1.62 25.55 6.97
C SER A 317 -2.70 25.85 5.92
N SER A 318 -3.78 26.50 6.35
CA SER A 318 -4.78 27.06 5.42
C SER A 318 -4.12 27.98 4.39
N ALA A 319 -4.50 27.82 3.11
CA ALA A 319 -4.16 28.75 2.04
C ALA A 319 -5.22 29.87 1.87
N VAL A 320 -6.31 29.81 2.64
CA VAL A 320 -7.36 30.84 2.64
C VAL A 320 -6.96 31.98 3.57
N GLU A 321 -6.86 33.18 3.02
CA GLU A 321 -6.50 34.38 3.77
C GLU A 321 -7.51 34.63 4.91
N GLY A 322 -6.99 34.86 6.12
CA GLY A 322 -7.81 35.12 7.31
C GLY A 322 -8.48 33.88 7.93
N PHE A 323 -8.26 32.67 7.40
CA PHE A 323 -8.79 31.43 7.97
C PHE A 323 -7.69 30.65 8.71
N ALA A 324 -7.90 30.41 10.00
CA ALA A 324 -7.01 29.69 10.91
C ALA A 324 -7.69 28.41 11.42
N PHE A 325 -6.99 27.27 11.50
CA PHE A 325 -7.61 26.00 11.91
C PHE A 325 -8.08 25.99 13.37
N LYS A 326 -7.44 26.77 14.24
CA LYS A 326 -7.85 26.97 15.63
C LYS A 326 -9.23 27.63 15.74
N ASP A 327 -9.68 28.31 14.69
CA ASP A 327 -11.01 28.90 14.65
C ASP A 327 -12.10 27.86 14.34
N LEU A 328 -11.75 26.60 14.04
CA LEU A 328 -12.71 25.50 13.88
C LEU A 328 -13.56 25.29 15.13
N ALA A 329 -13.01 25.49 16.32
CA ALA A 329 -13.75 25.41 17.57
C ALA A 329 -14.91 26.41 17.66
N LYS A 330 -14.90 27.48 16.85
CA LYS A 330 -15.97 28.49 16.77
C LYS A 330 -17.11 28.07 15.83
N LEU A 331 -16.90 27.04 15.00
CA LEU A 331 -17.88 26.54 14.05
C LEU A 331 -18.70 25.42 14.71
N GLU A 332 -19.78 25.77 15.42
CA GLU A 332 -20.55 24.82 16.24
C GLU A 332 -21.05 23.58 15.48
N SER A 333 -21.36 23.70 14.19
CA SER A 333 -21.87 22.61 13.35
C SER A 333 -20.79 21.68 12.78
N TYR A 334 -19.51 22.00 12.99
CA TYR A 334 -18.37 21.28 12.43
C TYR A 334 -17.53 20.61 13.52
N GLU A 335 -16.85 19.54 13.15
CA GLU A 335 -15.85 18.89 14.00
C GLU A 335 -14.67 19.83 14.25
N ASP A 336 -13.99 19.63 15.39
CA ASP A 336 -12.95 20.50 15.91
C ASP A 336 -11.56 20.27 15.28
N ARG A 337 -11.50 19.46 14.21
CA ARG A 337 -10.24 19.04 13.57
C ARG A 337 -10.34 19.06 12.04
N PRO A 338 -9.23 19.43 11.35
CA PRO A 338 -9.13 19.28 9.91
C PRO A 338 -8.68 17.86 9.52
N TYR A 339 -9.26 17.31 8.45
CA TYR A 339 -8.95 15.98 7.92
C TYR A 339 -8.29 16.07 6.55
N LEU A 340 -7.11 15.47 6.36
CA LEU A 340 -6.33 15.68 5.14
C LEU A 340 -6.89 14.87 3.97
N LEU A 341 -7.21 15.50 2.84
CA LEU A 341 -7.53 14.76 1.63
C LEU A 341 -6.23 14.36 0.93
N ALA A 342 -5.69 13.20 1.33
CA ALA A 342 -4.39 12.73 0.86
C ALA A 342 -4.47 12.14 -0.56
N PRO A 343 -3.42 12.32 -1.40
CA PRO A 343 -3.28 11.60 -2.65
C PRO A 343 -3.25 10.08 -2.43
N PRO A 344 -3.62 9.28 -3.44
CA PRO A 344 -3.54 7.84 -3.34
C PRO A 344 -2.09 7.38 -3.15
N TYR A 345 -1.87 6.54 -2.15
CA TYR A 345 -0.60 5.86 -1.91
C TYR A 345 -0.54 4.61 -2.78
N ARG A 346 0.52 4.45 -3.56
CA ARG A 346 0.70 3.37 -4.53
C ARG A 346 1.90 2.51 -4.17
N PHE A 347 1.74 1.20 -4.27
CA PHE A 347 2.79 0.23 -3.99
C PHE A 347 2.54 -1.05 -4.79
N THR A 348 3.57 -1.88 -4.93
CA THR A 348 3.47 -3.18 -5.63
C THR A 348 3.55 -4.32 -4.61
N ALA A 349 2.83 -5.41 -4.88
CA ALA A 349 2.91 -6.63 -4.09
C ALA A 349 3.04 -7.88 -4.97
N GLU A 350 3.81 -8.86 -4.51
CA GLU A 350 3.90 -10.20 -5.09
C GLU A 350 2.77 -11.08 -4.54
N VAL A 351 2.17 -11.89 -5.41
CA VAL A 351 1.06 -12.78 -5.08
C VAL A 351 1.58 -14.16 -4.67
N HIS A 352 1.20 -14.61 -3.48
CA HIS A 352 1.48 -15.94 -2.96
C HIS A 352 0.21 -16.69 -2.60
N GLY A 353 0.35 -18.00 -2.38
CA GLY A 353 -0.73 -18.87 -1.92
C GLY A 353 -1.17 -18.57 -0.49
N ASP A 354 -2.18 -19.30 -0.04
CA ASP A 354 -2.72 -19.29 1.33
C ASP A 354 -1.83 -19.99 2.35
N THR A 355 -0.78 -20.70 1.91
CA THR A 355 0.13 -21.48 2.76
C THR A 355 0.77 -20.66 3.88
N ARG A 356 0.90 -19.34 3.68
CA ARG A 356 1.50 -18.41 4.63
C ARG A 356 0.46 -17.61 5.44
N LEU A 357 -0.84 -17.84 5.22
CA LEU A 357 -1.95 -17.20 5.92
C LEU A 357 -2.52 -18.10 7.03
N PRO A 358 -3.15 -17.55 8.08
CA PRO A 358 -3.90 -18.32 9.06
C PRO A 358 -4.98 -19.19 8.41
N ALA A 359 -5.27 -20.35 9.00
CA ALA A 359 -6.20 -21.35 8.46
C ALA A 359 -7.61 -20.80 8.13
N GLN A 360 -8.07 -19.76 8.83
CA GLN A 360 -9.33 -19.08 8.53
C GLN A 360 -9.36 -18.38 7.16
N PHE A 361 -8.21 -18.22 6.52
CA PHE A 361 -8.03 -17.62 5.20
C PHE A 361 -7.59 -18.64 4.13
N ALA A 362 -7.78 -19.94 4.39
CA ALA A 362 -7.52 -20.98 3.40
C ALA A 362 -8.25 -20.70 2.07
N GLY A 363 -7.58 -20.98 0.96
CA GLY A 363 -8.03 -20.68 -0.40
C GLY A 363 -7.81 -19.24 -0.87
N ARG A 364 -7.35 -18.32 0.00
CA ARG A 364 -7.11 -16.90 -0.35
C ARG A 364 -5.69 -16.69 -0.88
N ARG A 365 -5.34 -15.43 -1.19
CA ARG A 365 -4.00 -15.03 -1.63
C ARG A 365 -3.28 -14.24 -0.57
N ALA A 366 -1.98 -14.45 -0.41
CA ALA A 366 -1.11 -13.60 0.39
C ALA A 366 -0.45 -12.57 -0.54
N LEU A 367 -0.66 -11.28 -0.31
CA LEU A 367 -0.04 -10.20 -1.10
C LEU A 367 1.12 -9.60 -0.32
N ILE A 368 2.35 -9.85 -0.76
CA ILE A 368 3.58 -9.43 -0.06
C ILE A 368 4.11 -8.17 -0.74
N PRO A 369 4.18 -7.01 -0.07
CA PRO A 369 4.73 -5.81 -0.67
C PRO A 369 6.16 -6.03 -1.19
N SER A 370 6.45 -5.63 -2.43
CA SER A 370 7.77 -5.80 -3.05
C SER A 370 8.79 -4.76 -2.60
N GLU A 371 8.34 -3.70 -1.91
CA GLU A 371 9.20 -2.66 -1.38
C GLU A 371 9.92 -3.16 -0.11
N SER A 372 11.26 -3.19 -0.15
CA SER A 372 12.11 -3.57 0.98
C SER A 372 11.85 -2.65 2.18
N TYR A 373 11.64 -3.22 3.37
CA TYR A 373 11.44 -2.43 4.59
C TYR A 373 12.73 -1.72 5.03
N ARG A 374 13.88 -2.07 4.44
CA ARG A 374 15.21 -1.53 4.78
C ARG A 374 15.59 -0.27 4.01
N ASP A 375 14.98 0.02 2.87
CA ASP A 375 15.37 1.16 2.00
C ASP A 375 14.69 2.49 2.35
N LEU A 376 13.91 2.53 3.43
CA LEU A 376 13.19 3.73 3.83
C LEU A 376 14.04 4.54 4.80
N SER A 377 14.88 5.41 4.24
CA SER A 377 15.68 6.35 5.03
C SER A 377 14.74 7.24 5.88
N LEU A 378 14.75 7.06 7.19
CA LEU A 378 14.25 8.05 8.15
C LEU A 378 15.20 9.25 8.13
N ARG A 379 15.09 10.10 7.11
CA ARG A 379 15.85 11.35 7.07
C ARG A 379 15.19 12.31 8.06
N PRO A 380 15.89 12.79 9.10
CA PRO A 380 15.31 13.67 10.11
C PRO A 380 14.80 15.01 9.55
N GLU A 381 15.26 15.41 8.36
CA GLU A 381 15.06 16.74 7.80
C GLU A 381 14.24 16.78 6.50
N GLY A 382 13.76 15.64 5.99
CA GLY A 382 13.14 15.58 4.65
C GLY A 382 11.92 14.67 4.55
N LEU A 383 11.25 14.77 3.40
CA LEU A 383 10.23 13.80 3.03
C LEU A 383 10.86 12.43 2.81
N TYR A 384 10.16 11.37 3.21
CA TYR A 384 10.57 9.99 2.94
C TYR A 384 9.39 9.18 2.39
N ARG A 385 9.70 8.13 1.63
CA ARG A 385 8.70 7.19 1.14
C ARG A 385 8.15 6.38 2.31
N ALA A 386 6.85 6.45 2.56
CA ALA A 386 6.24 5.71 3.65
C ALA A 386 6.29 4.20 3.40
N ASN A 387 6.43 3.41 4.46
CA ASN A 387 6.27 1.97 4.35
C ASN A 387 4.80 1.63 4.11
N PRO A 388 4.47 0.68 3.20
CA PRO A 388 3.08 0.26 3.00
C PRO A 388 2.39 -0.16 4.30
N ARG A 389 3.15 -0.74 5.24
CA ARG A 389 2.69 -1.10 6.58
C ARG A 389 2.18 0.10 7.37
N ASP A 390 2.95 1.17 7.42
CA ASP A 390 2.60 2.35 8.22
C ASP A 390 1.38 3.06 7.62
N VAL A 391 1.27 3.08 6.29
CA VAL A 391 0.11 3.64 5.59
C VAL A 391 -1.14 2.78 5.79
N LEU A 392 -1.02 1.45 5.79
CA LEU A 392 -2.15 0.53 6.02
C LEU A 392 -2.71 0.59 7.44
N GLN A 393 -1.92 1.05 8.41
CA GLN A 393 -2.39 1.32 9.78
C GLN A 393 -3.16 2.64 9.91
N SER A 394 -3.15 3.50 8.88
CA SER A 394 -3.98 4.70 8.83
C SER A 394 -5.41 4.40 8.38
N ASP A 395 -6.27 5.43 8.39
CA ASP A 395 -7.65 5.30 7.92
C ASP A 395 -7.79 5.25 6.38
N MET A 396 -6.69 5.34 5.61
CA MET A 396 -6.67 5.15 4.15
C MET A 396 -7.43 3.90 3.69
N VAL A 397 -8.37 4.02 2.75
CA VAL A 397 -9.22 2.94 2.23
C VAL A 397 -8.48 2.07 1.21
N GLY A 398 -8.65 0.74 1.30
CA GLY A 398 -8.04 -0.25 0.41
C GLY A 398 -7.36 -1.39 1.20
N PRO A 399 -6.43 -2.15 0.60
CA PRO A 399 -5.85 -1.95 -0.74
C PRO A 399 -6.79 -2.39 -1.88
N VAL A 400 -6.82 -1.61 -2.94
CA VAL A 400 -7.53 -1.92 -4.19
C VAL A 400 -6.55 -2.06 -5.34
N VAL A 401 -6.92 -2.78 -6.39
CA VAL A 401 -6.09 -2.86 -7.60
C VAL A 401 -5.96 -1.46 -8.21
N ASP A 402 -4.72 -1.04 -8.45
CA ASP A 402 -4.43 0.21 -9.15
C ASP A 402 -4.60 -0.01 -10.65
N HIS A 403 -5.80 0.28 -11.13
CA HIS A 403 -6.11 0.28 -12.55
C HIS A 403 -6.08 1.72 -13.07
N ASP A 404 -5.40 1.94 -14.19
CA ASP A 404 -5.63 3.12 -15.00
C ASP A 404 -7.10 3.16 -15.47
N GLY A 405 -7.62 4.34 -15.83
CA GLY A 405 -9.04 4.51 -16.17
C GLY A 405 -9.58 3.53 -17.23
N ALA A 406 -8.73 3.10 -18.18
CA ALA A 406 -9.07 2.06 -19.15
C ALA A 406 -9.10 0.64 -18.53
N GLY A 407 -8.22 0.36 -17.58
CA GLY A 407 -8.17 -0.90 -16.81
C GLY A 407 -9.38 -1.10 -15.91
N VAL A 408 -9.92 -0.02 -15.30
CA VAL A 408 -11.16 -0.08 -14.50
C VAL A 408 -12.34 -0.52 -15.35
N VAL A 409 -12.45 0.04 -16.57
CA VAL A 409 -13.53 -0.30 -17.51
C VAL A 409 -13.37 -1.72 -18.02
N ALA A 410 -12.14 -2.12 -18.39
CA ALA A 410 -11.86 -3.47 -18.86
C ALA A 410 -12.12 -4.54 -17.79
N SER A 411 -11.72 -4.32 -16.53
CA SER A 411 -11.94 -5.28 -15.44
C SER A 411 -13.41 -5.34 -14.99
N ALA A 412 -14.16 -4.23 -15.11
CA ALA A 412 -15.60 -4.21 -14.88
C ALA A 412 -16.38 -4.97 -15.98
N LEU A 413 -16.00 -4.80 -17.24
CA LEU A 413 -16.57 -5.54 -18.38
C LEU A 413 -16.23 -7.04 -18.28
N ALA A 414 -14.98 -7.37 -17.95
CA ALA A 414 -14.50 -8.74 -17.78
C ALA A 414 -15.32 -9.54 -16.75
N ARG A 415 -15.76 -8.89 -15.68
CA ARG A 415 -16.54 -9.50 -14.60
C ARG A 415 -18.03 -9.66 -14.91
N ARG A 416 -18.60 -8.76 -15.72
CA ARG A 416 -20.05 -8.74 -15.99
C ARG A 416 -20.46 -9.51 -17.25
N LEU A 417 -19.52 -9.77 -18.15
CA LEU A 417 -19.81 -10.37 -19.45
C LEU A 417 -19.05 -11.69 -19.65
N PRO A 418 -19.68 -12.69 -20.30
CA PRO A 418 -18.99 -13.92 -20.69
C PRO A 418 -17.77 -13.62 -21.58
N ARG A 419 -16.69 -14.39 -21.41
CA ARG A 419 -15.46 -14.30 -22.24
C ARG A 419 -15.68 -14.05 -23.74
N PRO A 420 -16.59 -14.75 -24.45
CA PRO A 420 -16.80 -14.50 -25.89
C PRO A 420 -17.32 -13.09 -26.20
N VAL A 421 -18.13 -12.50 -25.31
CA VAL A 421 -18.67 -11.15 -25.47
C VAL A 421 -17.58 -10.10 -25.23
N ASN A 422 -16.70 -10.33 -24.26
CA ASN A 422 -15.54 -9.45 -24.03
C ASN A 422 -14.57 -9.45 -25.22
N LEU A 423 -14.35 -10.61 -25.85
CA LEU A 423 -13.50 -10.74 -27.01
C LEU A 423 -14.10 -9.98 -28.22
N LEU A 424 -15.41 -10.09 -28.43
CA LEU A 424 -16.12 -9.32 -29.46
C LEU A 424 -16.04 -7.80 -29.21
N LEU A 425 -16.21 -7.35 -27.97
CA LEU A 425 -16.08 -5.94 -27.59
C LEU A 425 -14.65 -5.43 -27.78
N GLY A 426 -13.64 -6.22 -27.42
CA GLY A 426 -12.23 -5.89 -27.65
C GLY A 426 -11.91 -5.72 -29.14
N VAL A 427 -12.38 -6.66 -29.97
CA VAL A 427 -12.24 -6.56 -31.44
C VAL A 427 -12.97 -5.35 -32.00
N THR A 428 -14.19 -5.07 -31.52
CA THR A 428 -14.98 -3.92 -31.96
C THR A 428 -14.31 -2.60 -31.57
N GLY A 429 -13.80 -2.50 -30.34
CA GLY A 429 -13.04 -1.35 -29.86
C GLY A 429 -11.77 -1.14 -30.68
N LEU A 430 -11.06 -2.21 -31.04
CA LEU A 430 -9.87 -2.14 -31.89
C LEU A 430 -10.21 -1.67 -33.31
N VAL A 431 -11.30 -2.15 -33.90
CA VAL A 431 -11.79 -1.68 -35.21
C VAL A 431 -12.18 -0.21 -35.16
N LEU A 432 -12.88 0.24 -34.12
CA LEU A 432 -13.26 1.65 -33.93
C LEU A 432 -12.04 2.54 -33.71
N ALA A 433 -11.07 2.10 -32.91
CA ALA A 433 -9.82 2.82 -32.69
C ALA A 433 -9.03 2.95 -34.00
N ALA A 434 -8.84 1.84 -34.73
CA ALA A 434 -8.18 1.84 -36.03
C ALA A 434 -8.89 2.75 -37.05
N GLY A 435 -10.23 2.72 -37.09
CA GLY A 435 -11.03 3.60 -37.94
C GLY A 435 -10.90 5.08 -37.56
N THR A 436 -10.87 5.38 -36.26
CA THR A 436 -10.70 6.74 -35.72
C THR A 436 -9.32 7.27 -36.05
N ILE A 437 -8.26 6.49 -35.82
CA ILE A 437 -6.87 6.82 -36.19
C ILE A 437 -6.80 7.09 -37.69
N ALA A 438 -7.26 6.17 -38.54
CA ALA A 438 -7.22 6.35 -39.99
C ALA A 438 -7.97 7.63 -40.45
N CYS A 439 -9.09 7.94 -39.82
CA CYS A 439 -9.85 9.15 -40.09
C CYS A 439 -9.09 10.42 -39.69
N TRP A 440 -8.58 10.49 -38.46
CA TRP A 440 -7.85 11.64 -37.93
C TRP A 440 -6.50 11.84 -38.62
N THR A 441 -5.75 10.77 -38.91
CA THR A 441 -4.51 10.86 -39.70
C THR A 441 -4.80 11.42 -41.10
N ARG A 442 -5.90 11.01 -41.73
CA ARG A 442 -6.31 11.54 -43.05
C ARG A 442 -6.72 13.02 -42.98
N HIS A 443 -7.43 13.44 -41.93
CA HIS A 443 -7.82 14.84 -41.74
C HIS A 443 -6.61 15.71 -41.39
N GLY A 444 -5.75 15.27 -40.48
CA GLY A 444 -4.51 15.95 -40.10
C GLY A 444 -3.52 16.08 -41.27
N ALA A 445 -3.33 15.02 -42.06
CA ALA A 445 -2.47 15.06 -43.25
C ALA A 445 -3.01 16.04 -44.32
N ARG A 446 -4.33 16.19 -44.44
CA ARG A 446 -4.94 17.19 -45.33
C ARG A 446 -4.70 18.61 -44.83
N ALA A 447 -5.01 18.88 -43.56
CA ALA A 447 -4.83 20.19 -42.95
C ALA A 447 -3.35 20.62 -42.95
N GLY A 448 -2.43 19.73 -42.59
CA GLY A 448 -0.99 20.00 -42.58
C GLY A 448 -0.44 20.28 -43.98
N ALA A 449 -0.92 19.58 -45.02
CA ALA A 449 -0.49 19.84 -46.39
C ALA A 449 -1.08 21.13 -46.97
N GLU A 450 -2.25 21.57 -46.52
CA GLU A 450 -2.82 22.86 -46.88
C GLU A 450 -2.01 24.03 -46.28
N LEU A 451 -1.46 23.85 -45.07
CA LEU A 451 -0.56 24.81 -44.43
C LEU A 451 0.84 24.86 -45.06
N LEU A 452 1.33 23.75 -45.64
CA LEU A 452 2.72 23.58 -46.12
C LEU A 452 2.85 23.58 -47.66
N VAL A 453 2.06 24.37 -48.38
CA VAL A 453 2.18 24.60 -49.85
C VAL A 453 1.75 23.41 -50.73
N ASN A 454 0.68 22.70 -50.35
CA ASN A 454 -0.14 21.80 -51.18
C ASN A 454 0.63 20.82 -52.09
N ARG A 455 1.77 20.28 -51.61
CA ARG A 455 2.53 19.22 -52.30
C ARG A 455 2.12 17.85 -51.78
N SER A 456 1.82 16.93 -52.69
CA SER A 456 1.30 15.59 -52.40
C SER A 456 2.22 14.73 -51.54
N TRP A 457 3.55 14.87 -51.65
CA TRP A 457 4.51 14.11 -50.84
C TRP A 457 4.54 14.56 -49.36
N LEU A 458 4.20 15.83 -49.07
CA LEU A 458 4.09 16.33 -47.70
C LEU A 458 2.89 15.74 -46.96
N ARG A 459 1.81 15.36 -47.67
CA ARG A 459 0.67 14.60 -47.08
C ARG A 459 1.11 13.25 -46.56
N ILE A 460 1.96 12.56 -47.31
CA ILE A 460 2.50 11.25 -46.93
C ILE A 460 3.46 11.41 -45.75
N GLY A 461 4.34 12.43 -45.78
CA GLY A 461 5.26 12.73 -44.68
C GLY A 461 4.56 13.07 -43.36
N VAL A 462 3.54 13.94 -43.39
CA VAL A 462 2.74 14.28 -42.20
C VAL A 462 1.93 13.07 -41.71
N GLY A 463 1.38 12.25 -42.62
CA GLY A 463 0.69 11.02 -42.26
C GLY A 463 1.59 10.00 -41.56
N LEU A 464 2.82 9.80 -42.05
CA LEU A 464 3.82 8.92 -41.44
C LEU A 464 4.30 9.45 -40.09
N LEU A 465 4.47 10.77 -39.95
CA LEU A 465 4.84 11.41 -38.69
C LEU A 465 3.75 11.24 -37.62
N LEU A 466 2.47 11.42 -37.98
CA LEU A 466 1.34 11.16 -37.08
C LEU A 466 1.24 9.68 -36.66
N LEU A 467 1.55 8.76 -37.57
CA LEU A 467 1.64 7.33 -37.27
C LEU A 467 2.83 7.01 -36.34
N GLY A 468 3.99 7.64 -36.55
CA GLY A 468 5.14 7.51 -35.66
C GLY A 468 4.87 8.05 -34.25
N LEU A 469 4.16 9.18 -34.14
CA LEU A 469 3.70 9.72 -32.86
C LEU A 469 2.71 8.80 -32.15
N LEU A 470 1.89 8.05 -32.90
CA LEU A 470 0.98 7.04 -32.32
C LEU A 470 1.76 5.92 -31.64
N VAL A 471 2.85 5.43 -32.26
CA VAL A 471 3.73 4.40 -31.68
C VAL A 471 4.38 4.89 -30.38
N VAL A 472 4.85 6.14 -30.37
CA VAL A 472 5.42 6.77 -29.17
C VAL A 472 4.36 7.02 -28.09
N ALA A 473 3.11 7.25 -28.47
CA ALA A 473 2.02 7.52 -27.54
C ALA A 473 1.49 6.28 -26.80
N VAL A 474 1.80 5.05 -27.28
CA VAL A 474 1.40 3.80 -26.61
C VAL A 474 2.00 3.69 -25.20
N ASP A 475 3.22 4.21 -25.02
CA ASP A 475 3.95 4.14 -23.75
C ASP A 475 3.72 5.36 -22.84
N LEU A 476 2.89 6.33 -23.25
CA LEU A 476 2.60 7.52 -22.46
C LEU A 476 1.37 7.31 -21.56
N PRO A 477 1.44 7.72 -20.28
CA PRO A 477 0.28 7.66 -19.38
C PRO A 477 -0.86 8.54 -19.91
N LEU A 478 -2.07 7.99 -19.93
CA LEU A 478 -3.26 8.61 -20.55
C LEU A 478 -3.56 10.02 -20.02
N GLU A 479 -3.29 10.26 -18.73
CA GLU A 479 -3.46 11.56 -18.06
C GLU A 479 -2.63 12.68 -18.70
N ARG A 480 -1.45 12.36 -19.23
CA ARG A 480 -0.58 13.32 -19.94
C ARG A 480 -1.05 13.60 -21.37
N LEU A 481 -1.91 12.75 -21.93
CA LEU A 481 -2.44 12.88 -23.29
C LEU A 481 -3.80 13.61 -23.31
N LEU A 482 -4.65 13.39 -22.31
CA LEU A 482 -6.03 13.92 -22.28
C LEU A 482 -6.09 15.44 -22.17
N GLY A 483 -5.31 16.05 -21.27
CA GLY A 483 -5.31 17.51 -21.10
C GLY A 483 -4.95 18.29 -22.38
N PRO A 484 -3.82 17.96 -23.04
CA PRO A 484 -3.48 18.56 -24.33
C PRO A 484 -4.48 18.25 -25.44
N ALA A 485 -5.04 17.03 -25.48
CA ALA A 485 -6.03 16.64 -26.48
C ALA A 485 -7.34 17.44 -26.34
N ASP A 486 -7.86 17.58 -25.12
CA ASP A 486 -9.06 18.36 -24.84
C ASP A 486 -8.87 19.84 -25.20
N THR A 487 -7.68 20.39 -24.92
CA THR A 487 -7.32 21.75 -25.28
C THR A 487 -7.28 21.93 -26.80
N ALA A 488 -6.70 20.98 -27.53
CA ALA A 488 -6.63 21.01 -29.00
C ALA A 488 -8.00 20.85 -29.65
N ILE A 489 -8.84 19.93 -29.16
CA ILE A 489 -10.22 19.74 -29.65
C ILE A 489 -11.05 21.00 -29.39
N THR A 490 -10.94 21.59 -28.20
CA THR A 490 -11.64 22.83 -27.84
C THR A 490 -11.21 23.97 -28.77
N ALA A 491 -9.92 24.12 -29.05
CA ALA A 491 -9.42 25.13 -29.99
C ALA A 491 -10.00 24.94 -31.40
N VAL A 492 -10.03 23.69 -31.91
CA VAL A 492 -10.62 23.38 -33.22
C VAL A 492 -12.12 23.67 -33.26
N LEU A 493 -12.86 23.32 -32.20
CA LEU A 493 -14.30 23.56 -32.07
C LEU A 493 -14.63 25.05 -32.02
N VAL A 494 -13.89 25.83 -31.23
CA VAL A 494 -14.05 27.29 -31.15
C VAL A 494 -13.80 27.93 -32.51
N LEU A 495 -12.73 27.52 -33.20
CA LEU A 495 -12.40 28.06 -34.53
C LEU A 495 -13.49 27.70 -35.56
N HIS A 496 -13.98 26.46 -35.55
CA HIS A 496 -15.06 26.02 -36.45
C HIS A 496 -16.38 26.73 -36.14
N ALA A 497 -16.74 26.88 -34.87
CA ALA A 497 -17.92 27.61 -34.45
C ALA A 497 -17.86 29.08 -34.91
N LEU A 498 -16.70 29.72 -34.76
CA LEU A 498 -16.48 31.10 -35.19
C LEU A 498 -16.58 31.24 -36.72
N ILE A 499 -16.00 30.31 -37.47
CA ILE A 499 -16.14 30.24 -38.94
C ILE A 499 -17.60 30.02 -39.35
N LEU A 500 -18.34 29.13 -38.67
CA LEU A 500 -19.75 28.87 -38.92
C LEU A 500 -20.60 30.12 -38.69
N VAL A 501 -20.38 30.82 -37.58
CA VAL A 501 -21.05 32.09 -37.26
C VAL A 501 -20.76 33.17 -38.31
N LEU A 502 -19.52 33.23 -38.80
CA LEU A 502 -19.13 34.17 -39.87
C LEU A 502 -19.69 33.79 -41.24
N LEU A 503 -19.95 32.49 -41.49
CA LEU A 503 -20.50 31.99 -42.74
C LEU A 503 -22.04 31.91 -42.76
N THR A 504 -22.71 31.92 -41.60
CA THR A 504 -24.18 31.93 -41.49
C THR A 504 -24.87 32.96 -42.38
N PRO A 505 -24.40 34.22 -42.50
CA PRO A 505 -25.03 35.21 -43.38
C PRO A 505 -24.92 34.85 -44.87
N ARG A 506 -23.85 34.16 -45.26
CA ARG A 506 -23.63 33.71 -46.65
C ARG A 506 -24.44 32.47 -46.97
N LEU A 507 -24.53 31.52 -46.04
CA LEU A 507 -25.37 30.33 -46.16
C LEU A 507 -26.86 30.68 -46.20
N ALA A 508 -27.30 31.65 -45.38
CA ALA A 508 -28.68 32.16 -45.41
C ALA A 508 -29.04 32.81 -46.77
N ARG A 509 -28.11 33.52 -47.41
CA ARG A 509 -28.31 34.10 -48.75
C ARG A 509 -28.31 33.08 -49.89
N GLN A 510 -27.67 31.92 -49.70
CA GLN A 510 -27.70 30.83 -50.67
C GLN A 510 -28.94 29.95 -50.52
N ALA A 511 -29.48 29.82 -49.30
CA ALA A 511 -30.73 29.11 -49.05
C ALA A 511 -31.99 29.91 -49.45
N SER A 512 -31.87 31.23 -49.61
CA SER A 512 -32.94 32.12 -50.09
C SER A 512 -32.97 32.29 -51.62
N LYS A 513 -32.16 31.53 -52.37
CA LYS A 513 -32.20 31.39 -53.82
C LYS A 513 -32.58 29.95 -54.15
#